data_AF-A0AAE1WZS6-F1
#
_entry.id   AF-A0AAE1WZS6-F1
#
_cell.length_a   1.000
_cell.length_b   1.000
_cell.length_c   1.000
_cell.angle_alpha   90.00
_cell.angle_beta   90.00
_cell.angle_gamma   90.00
#
_symmetry.space_group_name_H-M   'P 1'
#
loop_
_entity.id
_entity.type
_entity.pdbx_description
1 polymer ?
#
loop_
_entity_poly.entity_id
_entity_poly.type
_entity_poly.pdbx_seq_one_letter_code
_entity_poly.pdbx_strand_id
1 'polypeptide(L)'
;MSNRRARVSRITEDEINDLILKLQALLPDSSSRSHSMVSPSKIVKETCNYLKKLHKEVDDLSERLSQHLASGAITSIDADAIRTLLQQ
;
A
#
# COMPACT_ATOMS: atom_id res chain seq x y z
N MET A 1 2.24 -44.99 10.93
CA MET A 1 2.60 -43.56 10.97
C MET A 1 1.62 -42.78 10.09
N SER A 2 0.76 -41.98 10.70
CA SER A 2 -0.36 -41.30 10.01
C SER A 2 0.16 -40.20 9.10
N ASN A 3 0.00 -40.42 7.80
CA ASN A 3 0.36 -39.47 6.76
C ASN A 3 -0.63 -38.29 6.81
N ARG A 4 -0.32 -37.27 7.62
CA ARG A 4 -1.00 -35.97 7.59
C ARG A 4 -0.65 -35.30 6.25
N ARG A 5 -1.29 -35.72 5.17
CA ARG A 5 -1.40 -34.90 3.97
C ARG A 5 -2.12 -33.65 4.42
N ALA A 6 -1.37 -32.57 4.64
CA ALA A 6 -1.93 -31.24 4.81
C ALA A 6 -2.92 -31.06 3.65
N ARG A 7 -4.21 -31.07 3.99
CA ARG A 7 -5.28 -30.80 3.04
C ARG A 7 -5.02 -29.36 2.62
N VAL A 8 -4.37 -29.18 1.47
CA VAL A 8 -4.30 -27.88 0.83
C VAL A 8 -5.76 -27.49 0.62
N SER A 9 -6.28 -26.62 1.48
CA SER A 9 -7.62 -26.07 1.33
C SER A 9 -7.62 -25.40 -0.03
N ARG A 10 -8.44 -25.93 -0.94
CA ARG A 10 -8.61 -25.30 -2.25
C ARG A 10 -9.23 -23.94 -1.98
N ILE A 11 -8.54 -22.89 -2.40
CA ILE A 11 -9.08 -21.54 -2.40
C ILE A 11 -10.36 -21.56 -3.24
N THR A 12 -11.43 -21.00 -2.70
CA THR A 12 -12.74 -20.91 -3.32
C THR A 12 -12.88 -19.61 -4.11
N GLU A 13 -13.79 -19.61 -5.10
CA GLU A 13 -14.09 -18.40 -5.89
C GLU A 13 -14.61 -17.26 -5.01
N ASP A 14 -15.35 -17.58 -3.96
CA ASP A 14 -15.87 -16.59 -3.00
C ASP A 14 -14.74 -15.94 -2.19
N GLU A 15 -13.74 -16.70 -1.77
CA GLU A 15 -12.53 -16.16 -1.10
C GLU A 15 -11.72 -15.26 -2.05
N ILE A 16 -11.65 -15.60 -3.34
CA ILE A 16 -10.99 -14.76 -4.36
C ILE A 16 -11.77 -13.45 -4.52
N ASN A 17 -13.09 -13.52 -4.64
CA ASN A 17 -13.93 -12.33 -4.80
C ASN A 17 -13.87 -11.40 -3.58
N ASP A 18 -13.91 -11.95 -2.37
CA ASP A 18 -13.75 -11.18 -1.13
C ASP A 18 -12.38 -10.47 -1.07
N LEU A 19 -11.31 -11.16 -1.49
CA LEU A 19 -9.99 -10.56 -1.57
C LEU A 19 -9.96 -9.40 -2.57
N ILE A 20 -10.55 -9.57 -3.76
CA ILE A 20 -10.61 -8.53 -4.78
C ILE A 20 -11.37 -7.30 -4.26
N LEU A 21 -12.51 -7.49 -3.56
CA LEU A 21 -13.27 -6.40 -2.95
C LEU A 21 -12.46 -5.64 -1.90
N LYS A 22 -11.71 -6.37 -1.06
CA LYS A 22 -10.80 -5.75 -0.07
C LYS A 22 -9.69 -4.95 -0.73
N LEU A 23 -9.06 -5.47 -1.79
CA LEU A 23 -8.03 -4.76 -2.54
C LEU A 23 -8.59 -3.49 -3.18
N GLN A 24 -9.77 -3.58 -3.77
CA GLN A 24 -10.44 -2.44 -4.39
C GLN A 24 -10.73 -1.31 -3.38
N ALA A 25 -11.11 -1.66 -2.14
CA ALA A 25 -11.38 -0.68 -1.09
C ALA A 25 -10.13 0.09 -0.61
N LEU A 26 -8.92 -0.43 -0.86
CA LEU A 26 -7.66 0.18 -0.47
C LEU A 26 -7.09 1.14 -1.53
N LEU A 27 -7.68 1.21 -2.72
CA LEU A 27 -7.20 2.07 -3.80
C LEU A 27 -7.67 3.53 -3.64
N PRO A 28 -6.78 4.52 -3.88
CA PRO A 28 -7.09 5.94 -3.67
C PRO A 28 -8.09 6.49 -4.70
N ASP A 29 -7.95 6.08 -5.96
CA ASP A 29 -8.85 6.48 -7.05
C ASP A 29 -9.87 5.37 -7.29
N SER A 30 -11.00 5.44 -6.59
CA SER A 30 -12.13 4.55 -6.80
C SER A 30 -12.87 4.88 -8.10
N SER A 31 -12.20 4.82 -9.26
CA SER A 31 -12.87 4.74 -10.55
C SER A 31 -13.84 3.52 -10.63
N SER A 32 -13.71 2.59 -9.67
CA SER A 32 -14.57 1.45 -9.40
C SER A 32 -15.66 1.67 -8.33
N ARG A 33 -15.85 2.89 -7.78
CA ARG A 33 -17.14 3.24 -7.13
C ARG A 33 -18.28 3.30 -8.16
N SER A 34 -17.93 3.46 -9.44
CA SER A 34 -18.87 3.14 -10.50
C SER A 34 -19.06 1.62 -10.51
N HIS A 35 -20.30 1.17 -10.35
CA HIS A 35 -20.74 -0.24 -10.40
C HIS A 35 -20.45 -0.95 -11.75
N SER A 36 -19.55 -0.41 -12.57
CA SER A 36 -19.05 -1.04 -13.79
C SER A 36 -18.09 -2.16 -13.39
N MET A 37 -18.33 -3.36 -13.91
CA MET A 37 -17.56 -4.58 -13.65
C MET A 37 -16.08 -4.39 -14.05
N VAL A 38 -15.26 -3.87 -13.15
CA VAL A 38 -13.80 -3.84 -13.31
C VAL A 38 -13.28 -5.27 -13.17
N SER A 39 -12.46 -5.72 -14.11
CA SER A 39 -11.94 -7.08 -14.05
C SER A 39 -11.03 -7.29 -12.84
N PRO A 40 -11.03 -8.47 -12.20
CA PRO A 40 -10.14 -8.79 -11.08
C PRO A 40 -8.66 -8.51 -11.40
N SER A 41 -8.23 -8.83 -12.62
CA SER A 41 -6.86 -8.56 -13.08
C SER A 41 -6.51 -7.08 -13.08
N LYS A 42 -7.45 -6.20 -13.42
CA LYS A 42 -7.24 -4.75 -13.38
C LYS A 42 -7.11 -4.26 -11.93
N ILE A 43 -7.96 -4.73 -11.01
CA ILE A 43 -7.88 -4.38 -9.58
C ILE A 43 -6.53 -4.80 -8.99
N VAL A 44 -6.08 -6.03 -9.26
CA VAL A 44 -4.76 -6.50 -8.81
C VAL A 44 -3.64 -5.64 -9.38
N LYS A 45 -3.69 -5.30 -10.68
CA LYS A 45 -2.69 -4.43 -11.32
C LYS A 45 -2.65 -3.04 -10.71
N GLU A 46 -3.81 -2.43 -10.47
CA GLU A 46 -3.93 -1.12 -9.82
C GLU A 46 -3.39 -1.17 -8.39
N THR A 47 -3.69 -2.25 -7.65
CA THR A 47 -3.15 -2.49 -6.30
C THR A 47 -1.63 -2.56 -6.32
N CYS A 48 -1.05 -3.36 -7.22
CA CYS A 48 0.41 -3.46 -7.34
C CYS A 48 1.04 -2.12 -7.72
N ASN A 49 0.40 -1.34 -8.59
CA ASN A 49 0.89 -0.01 -8.95
C ASN A 49 0.80 0.97 -7.77
N TYR A 50 -0.27 0.90 -6.99
CA TYR A 50 -0.43 1.75 -5.81
C TYR A 50 0.62 1.42 -4.74
N LEU A 51 0.86 0.13 -4.45
CA LEU A 51 1.93 -0.30 -3.56
C LEU A 51 3.31 0.21 -4.01
N LYS A 52 3.60 0.17 -5.32
CA LYS A 52 4.85 0.71 -5.85
C LYS A 52 4.98 2.21 -5.65
N LYS A 53 3.91 2.97 -5.85
CA LYS A 53 3.89 4.41 -5.58
C LYS A 53 4.13 4.68 -4.10
N LEU A 54 3.42 3.99 -3.21
CA LEU A 54 3.57 4.14 -1.77
C LEU A 54 4.99 3.81 -1.29
N HIS A 55 5.58 2.73 -1.79
CA HIS A 55 6.98 2.40 -1.51
C HIS A 55 7.92 3.52 -1.94
N LYS A 56 7.73 4.05 -3.15
CA LYS A 56 8.54 5.18 -3.63
C LYS A 56 8.37 6.42 -2.76
N GLU A 57 7.14 6.75 -2.37
CA GLU A 57 6.87 7.90 -1.51
C GLU A 57 7.55 7.74 -0.14
N VAL A 58 7.53 6.54 0.44
CA VAL A 58 8.26 6.22 1.67
C VAL A 58 9.77 6.37 1.48
N ASP A 59 10.34 5.84 0.40
CA ASP A 59 11.77 5.95 0.10
C ASP A 59 12.20 7.42 -0.10
N ASP A 60 11.46 8.17 -0.90
CA ASP A 60 11.69 9.60 -1.18
C ASP A 60 11.58 10.43 0.12
N LEU A 61 10.60 10.15 0.97
CA LEU A 61 10.42 10.82 2.26
C LEU A 61 11.57 10.48 3.23
N SER A 62 11.98 9.21 3.27
CA SER A 62 13.09 8.74 4.10
C SER A 62 14.41 9.38 3.69
N GLU A 63 14.66 9.52 2.38
CA GLU A 63 15.85 10.20 1.87
C GLU A 63 15.84 11.69 2.25
N ARG A 64 14.73 12.40 2.01
CA ARG A 64 14.59 13.81 2.38
C ARG A 64 14.82 14.02 3.87
N LEU A 65 14.24 13.18 4.72
CA LEU A 65 14.45 13.25 6.17
C LEU A 65 15.92 13.03 6.53
N SER A 66 16.56 12.05 5.91
CA SER A 66 17.99 11.75 6.13
C SER A 66 18.88 12.93 5.75
N GLN A 67 18.61 13.59 4.63
CA GLN A 67 19.34 14.79 4.18
C GLN A 67 19.16 15.96 5.15
N HIS A 68 17.93 16.19 5.63
CA HIS A 68 17.65 17.22 6.62
C HIS A 68 18.41 16.96 7.94
N LEU A 69 18.43 15.72 8.42
CA LEU A 69 19.17 15.36 9.64
C LEU A 69 20.69 15.48 9.46
N ALA A 70 21.23 15.10 8.29
CA ALA A 70 22.66 15.15 7.99
C ALA A 70 23.20 16.58 7.81
N SER A 71 22.36 17.55 7.44
CA SER A 71 22.73 18.96 7.23
C SER A 71 23.13 19.69 8.53
N GLY A 72 23.05 19.06 9.70
CA GLY A 72 23.67 19.56 10.93
C GLY A 72 23.01 20.77 11.60
N ALA A 73 21.75 21.11 11.26
CA ALA A 73 21.07 22.32 11.73
C ALA A 73 19.84 22.08 12.62
N ILE A 74 19.77 20.96 13.37
CA ILE A 74 18.62 20.66 14.22
C ILE A 74 18.61 21.58 15.45
N THR A 75 18.07 22.77 15.26
CA THR A 75 17.56 23.63 16.34
C THR A 75 16.05 23.38 16.50
N SER A 76 15.43 23.85 17.59
CA SER A 76 14.01 23.65 17.89
C SER A 76 13.03 24.03 16.77
N ILE A 77 13.47 24.79 15.76
CA ILE A 77 12.73 25.19 14.56
C ILE A 77 12.49 24.00 13.59
N ASP A 78 13.35 22.97 13.61
CA ASP A 78 13.25 21.81 12.72
C ASP A 78 12.16 20.81 13.13
N ALA A 79 11.69 20.83 14.38
CA ALA A 79 10.59 19.97 14.82
C ALA A 79 9.28 20.28 14.07
N ASP A 80 9.04 21.56 13.78
CA ASP A 80 7.88 21.99 13.00
C ASP A 80 8.07 21.73 11.49
N ALA A 81 9.31 21.76 10.98
CA ALA A 81 9.62 21.32 9.62
C ALA A 81 9.36 19.82 9.44
N ILE A 82 9.78 18.98 10.39
CA ILE A 82 9.49 17.54 10.40
C ILE A 82 7.98 17.29 10.49
N ARG A 83 7.25 18.00 11.36
CA ARG A 83 5.78 17.90 11.44
C ARG A 83 5.09 18.27 10.13
N THR A 84 5.54 19.33 9.47
CA THR A 84 4.98 19.75 8.18
C THR A 84 5.24 18.72 7.08
N LEU A 85 6.41 18.07 7.09
CA LEU A 85 6.77 17.02 6.15
C LEU A 85 5.90 15.75 6.32
N LEU A 86 5.54 15.41 7.56
CA LEU A 86 4.70 14.25 7.90
C LEU A 86 3.20 14.48 7.69
N GLN A 87 2.79 15.74 7.50
CA GLN A 87 1.40 16.14 7.28
C GLN A 87 1.06 16.37 5.79
N GLN A 88 2.04 16.24 4.90
CA GLN A 88 1.90 16.31 3.44
C GLN A 88 1.72 14.92 2.85
#